data_AF-A0A3D9BET7-F1
#
_entry.id   AF-A0A3D9BET7-F1
#
_cell.length_a   1.000
_cell.length_b   1.000
_cell.length_c   1.000
_cell.angle_alpha   90.00
_cell.angle_beta   90.00
_cell.angle_gamma   90.00
#
_symmetry.space_group_name_H-M   'P 1'
#
loop_
_entity.id
_entity.type
_entity.pdbx_description
1 polymer ?
#
loop_
_entity_poly.entity_id
_entity_poly.type
_entity_poly.pdbx_seq_one_letter_code
_entity_poly.pdbx_strand_id
1 'polypeptide(L)'
;MILIFLSTLLLIPVLMGTGKIVENFSGKLIEGISGKILLGILGISLSWTILALFIPLNRYAEFSTIAIGLVYFFKDKLYKDFTAFSKKDFSLICLVSLIILFSGSFYPYILDHFGYYVPTIKWLKELGLVKGISNLDLTLGQMSVWHIFQAGFSNFSDPFLRINSVVLIIYTLYIVEKKSWIQLCVIPVLLLFCQSPSPDLPVIVFALIILNEILKQNKQTSLLFAFSVFVFIIKPTMIWLPVLSFLYSVFILKSNLKNLIFGILISFLFFIKNIYTFGYPVFPVSIIDLGVSWKPNPEILKISSQFAIQKTYDMQYSYEEIQKFSAIDYIRNWLFLNGIKAKINLLFTVSLIIFVVFTFIKKNRIITFICISLIIKSILVLLFSAQYRFFMDVFFVIFFILFRDYFNQKKSVAVFSVLSILFISFLTFPNILKTYFPSFNPGSFMGKFEKKQFYKPSVYESTKFNSFRVGNLNFNVSSNYPFNYDSKLPAISAGYISQDEKLGIFPQLIDDKNLKKGFIWKKLNNQERKQAKSVIYTINPLGK
;
A
#
# COMPACT_ATOMS: atom_id res chain seq x y z
N MET A 1 19.95 4.87 -9.54
CA MET A 1 19.78 3.49 -10.02
C MET A 1 20.73 2.58 -9.26
N ILE A 2 22.03 2.90 -9.23
CA ILE A 2 23.06 2.17 -8.49
C ILE A 2 22.70 2.01 -7.00
N LEU A 3 22.23 3.06 -6.32
CA LEU A 3 21.88 2.92 -4.90
C LEU A 3 20.70 1.96 -4.66
N ILE A 4 19.71 1.92 -5.56
CA ILE A 4 18.59 0.96 -5.49
C ILE A 4 19.12 -0.48 -5.75
N PHE A 5 20.08 -0.62 -6.66
CA PHE A 5 20.73 -1.91 -6.93
C PHE A 5 21.47 -2.43 -5.69
N LEU A 6 22.23 -1.58 -4.99
CA LEU A 6 22.88 -1.94 -3.73
C LEU A 6 21.87 -2.32 -2.65
N SER A 7 20.78 -1.55 -2.51
CA SER A 7 19.65 -1.92 -1.63
C SER A 7 19.11 -3.30 -1.98
N THR A 8 18.99 -3.62 -3.26
CA THR A 8 18.46 -4.92 -3.75
C THR A 8 19.42 -6.07 -3.41
N LEU A 9 20.72 -5.87 -3.65
CA LEU A 9 21.76 -6.85 -3.33
C LEU A 9 21.85 -7.16 -1.83
N LEU A 10 21.54 -6.19 -0.97
CA LEU A 10 21.49 -6.38 0.48
C LEU A 10 20.18 -7.06 0.92
N LEU A 11 19.03 -6.54 0.46
CA LEU A 11 17.73 -6.95 0.96
C LEU A 11 17.33 -8.35 0.49
N ILE A 12 17.67 -8.78 -0.73
CA ILE A 12 17.33 -10.13 -1.20
C ILE A 12 17.91 -11.22 -0.29
N PRO A 13 19.23 -11.25 0.00
CA PRO A 13 19.81 -12.19 0.97
C PRO A 13 19.18 -12.13 2.35
N VAL A 14 18.95 -10.92 2.90
CA VAL A 14 18.34 -10.74 4.23
C VAL A 14 16.93 -11.34 4.28
N LEU A 15 16.13 -11.10 3.25
CA LEU A 15 14.77 -11.64 3.15
C LEU A 15 14.79 -13.15 2.96
N MET A 16 15.73 -13.70 2.17
CA MET A 16 15.88 -15.15 2.03
C MET A 16 16.27 -15.83 3.34
N GLY A 17 17.27 -15.29 4.05
CA GLY A 17 17.74 -15.87 5.31
C GLY A 17 16.68 -15.80 6.41
N THR A 18 16.02 -14.64 6.57
CA THR A 18 14.90 -14.50 7.51
C THR A 18 13.73 -15.39 7.11
N GLY A 19 13.46 -15.50 5.81
CA GLY A 19 12.46 -16.40 5.25
C GLY A 19 12.72 -17.86 5.57
N LYS A 20 13.99 -18.27 5.58
CA LYS A 20 14.37 -19.64 5.97
C LYS A 20 14.10 -19.90 7.45
N ILE A 21 14.30 -18.92 8.32
CA ILE A 21 13.90 -19.01 9.74
C ILE A 21 12.39 -19.25 9.83
N VAL A 22 11.59 -18.42 9.17
CA VAL A 22 10.12 -18.52 9.17
C VAL A 22 9.67 -19.87 8.59
N GLU A 23 10.26 -20.30 7.47
CA GLU A 23 9.99 -21.59 6.82
C GLU A 23 10.17 -22.77 7.79
N ASN A 24 11.19 -22.74 8.65
CA ASN A 24 11.44 -23.81 9.62
C ASN A 24 10.33 -23.91 10.69
N PHE A 25 9.61 -22.82 10.98
CA PHE A 25 8.50 -22.82 11.94
C PHE A 25 7.14 -23.07 11.28
N SER A 26 6.88 -22.44 10.13
CA SER A 26 5.55 -22.43 9.51
C SER A 26 5.40 -23.40 8.33
N GLY A 27 6.49 -24.01 7.88
CA GLY A 27 6.55 -24.78 6.64
C GLY A 27 6.77 -23.91 5.40
N LYS A 28 6.71 -24.55 4.23
CA LYS A 28 6.96 -23.93 2.92
C LYS A 28 5.64 -23.55 2.26
N LEU A 29 5.47 -22.28 1.89
CA LEU A 29 4.35 -21.87 1.03
C LEU A 29 4.66 -22.19 -0.43
N ILE A 30 5.81 -21.71 -0.90
CA ILE A 30 6.28 -21.84 -2.28
C ILE A 30 7.69 -22.41 -2.22
N GLU A 31 7.99 -23.39 -3.05
CA GLU A 31 9.35 -23.90 -3.17
C GLU A 31 10.26 -22.91 -3.89
N GLY A 32 11.51 -22.79 -3.43
CA GLY A 32 12.57 -22.04 -4.09
C GLY A 32 12.89 -20.69 -3.47
N ILE A 33 13.49 -19.79 -4.25
CA ILE A 33 14.01 -18.49 -3.80
C ILE A 33 12.86 -17.55 -3.46
N SER A 34 11.88 -17.42 -4.37
CA SER A 34 10.77 -16.50 -4.19
C SER A 34 9.95 -16.84 -2.94
N GLY A 35 9.74 -18.13 -2.66
CA GLY A 35 9.01 -18.58 -1.47
C GLY A 35 9.68 -18.19 -0.16
N LYS A 36 11.01 -18.39 -0.06
CA LYS A 36 11.78 -17.94 1.10
C LYS A 36 11.66 -16.42 1.27
N ILE A 37 11.87 -15.64 0.21
CA ILE A 37 11.77 -14.18 0.28
C ILE A 37 10.38 -13.73 0.76
N LEU A 38 9.31 -14.31 0.23
CA LEU A 38 7.94 -13.97 0.65
C LEU A 38 7.73 -14.27 2.14
N LEU A 39 8.18 -15.43 2.63
CA LEU A 39 8.12 -15.77 4.06
C LEU A 39 8.94 -14.79 4.90
N GLY A 40 10.08 -14.32 4.38
CA GLY A 40 10.89 -13.28 5.02
C GLY A 40 10.15 -11.95 5.13
N ILE A 41 9.51 -11.51 4.05
CA ILE A 41 8.67 -10.30 4.05
C ILE A 41 7.54 -10.43 5.08
N LEU A 42 6.83 -11.56 5.08
CA LEU A 42 5.76 -11.83 6.05
C LEU A 42 6.29 -11.77 7.49
N GLY A 43 7.34 -12.55 7.78
CA GLY A 43 7.89 -12.66 9.14
C GLY A 43 8.42 -11.34 9.69
N ILE A 44 9.18 -10.59 8.88
CA ILE A 44 9.70 -9.26 9.27
C ILE A 44 8.53 -8.30 9.49
N SER A 45 7.57 -8.27 8.57
CA SER A 45 6.43 -7.35 8.67
C SER A 45 5.60 -7.58 9.94
N LEU A 46 5.33 -8.85 10.29
CA LEU A 46 4.60 -9.19 11.51
C LEU A 46 5.44 -8.85 12.76
N SER A 47 6.71 -9.22 12.77
CA SER A 47 7.61 -8.97 13.89
C SER A 47 7.78 -7.48 14.16
N TRP A 48 8.00 -6.67 13.12
CA TRP A 48 8.12 -5.22 13.24
C TRP A 48 6.79 -4.55 13.57
N THR A 49 5.65 -5.10 13.17
CA THR A 49 4.35 -4.57 13.62
C THR A 49 4.19 -4.70 15.14
N ILE A 50 4.62 -5.83 15.70
CA ILE A 50 4.64 -6.04 17.16
C ILE A 50 5.68 -5.14 17.82
N LEU A 51 6.91 -5.12 17.32
CA LEU A 51 7.99 -4.29 17.87
C LEU A 51 7.65 -2.80 17.84
N ALA A 52 7.00 -2.31 16.78
CA ALA A 52 6.64 -0.92 16.64
C ALA A 52 5.66 -0.42 17.72
N LEU A 53 4.88 -1.30 18.37
CA LEU A 53 4.07 -0.93 19.52
C LEU A 53 4.93 -0.48 20.72
N PHE A 54 6.15 -1.01 20.82
CA PHE A 54 7.00 -0.86 22.00
C PHE A 54 8.26 -0.04 21.76
N ILE A 55 8.80 0.01 20.55
CA ILE A 55 10.05 0.70 20.21
C ILE A 55 10.00 1.31 18.80
N PRO A 56 10.78 2.37 18.53
CA PRO A 56 10.93 2.91 17.18
C PRO A 56 11.66 1.93 16.25
N LEU A 57 11.28 1.92 14.97
CA LEU A 57 11.94 1.13 13.93
C LEU A 57 13.19 1.86 13.38
N ASN A 58 14.10 2.17 14.29
CA ASN A 58 15.31 2.92 14.02
C ASN A 58 16.45 2.03 13.49
N ARG A 59 17.65 2.61 13.34
CA ARG A 59 18.85 1.92 12.84
C ARG A 59 19.21 0.63 13.60
N TYR A 60 18.87 0.51 14.88
CA TYR A 60 19.18 -0.67 15.68
C TYR A 60 18.26 -1.85 15.33
N ALA A 61 16.97 -1.57 15.13
CA ALA A 61 16.03 -2.57 14.64
C ALA A 61 16.45 -3.06 13.25
N GLU A 62 16.80 -2.14 12.36
CA GLU A 62 17.28 -2.44 11.01
C GLU A 62 18.54 -3.33 11.02
N PHE A 63 19.58 -2.90 11.75
CA PHE A 63 20.84 -3.63 11.85
C PHE A 63 20.64 -5.05 12.40
N SER A 64 19.81 -5.20 13.43
CA SER A 64 19.53 -6.51 14.04
C SER A 64 18.87 -7.46 13.03
N THR A 65 17.87 -6.98 12.29
CA THR A 65 17.18 -7.78 11.26
C THR A 65 18.12 -8.17 10.12
N ILE A 66 18.98 -7.25 9.66
CA ILE A 66 19.95 -7.53 8.59
C ILE A 66 20.99 -8.55 9.04
N ALA A 67 21.54 -8.38 10.24
CA ALA A 67 22.52 -9.31 10.79
C ALA A 67 21.94 -10.72 10.88
N ILE A 68 20.75 -10.88 11.47
CA ILE A 68 20.07 -12.18 11.57
C ILE A 68 19.81 -12.77 10.17
N GLY A 69 19.27 -11.97 9.25
CA GLY A 69 18.99 -12.42 7.89
C GLY A 69 20.24 -12.89 7.15
N LEU A 70 21.33 -12.13 7.21
CA LEU A 70 22.59 -12.50 6.55
C LEU A 70 23.24 -13.73 7.19
N VAL A 71 23.21 -13.86 8.52
CA VAL A 71 23.74 -15.05 9.22
C VAL A 71 23.07 -16.31 8.69
N TYR A 72 21.73 -16.34 8.61
CA TYR A 72 21.02 -17.52 8.10
C TYR A 72 21.18 -17.71 6.59
N PHE A 73 21.32 -16.63 5.83
CA PHE A 73 21.60 -16.72 4.39
C PHE A 73 22.90 -17.47 4.09
N PHE A 74 23.98 -17.16 4.82
CA PHE A 74 25.27 -17.83 4.66
C PHE A 74 25.33 -19.19 5.36
N LYS A 75 24.79 -19.30 6.59
CA LYS A 75 24.77 -20.54 7.38
C LYS A 75 24.09 -21.67 6.62
N ASP A 76 22.91 -21.41 6.06
CA ASP A 76 22.12 -22.41 5.32
C ASP A 76 22.50 -22.47 3.83
N LYS A 77 23.56 -21.76 3.43
CA LYS A 77 24.12 -21.73 2.06
C LYS A 77 23.09 -21.39 0.98
N LEU A 78 22.14 -20.50 1.30
CA LEU A 78 21.02 -20.15 0.41
C LEU A 78 21.46 -19.51 -0.90
N TYR A 79 22.67 -18.94 -0.96
CA TYR A 79 23.27 -18.42 -2.19
C TYR A 79 23.40 -19.49 -3.29
N LYS A 80 23.47 -20.78 -2.94
CA LYS A 80 23.50 -21.88 -3.92
C LYS A 80 22.19 -22.03 -4.67
N ASP A 81 21.06 -21.59 -4.11
CA ASP A 81 19.77 -21.71 -4.80
C ASP A 81 19.75 -20.92 -6.12
N PHE A 82 20.56 -19.86 -6.24
CA PHE A 82 20.64 -19.07 -7.47
C PHE A 82 21.29 -19.84 -8.64
N THR A 83 22.03 -20.92 -8.39
CA THR A 83 22.60 -21.75 -9.47
C THR A 83 21.55 -22.57 -10.19
N ALA A 84 20.31 -22.64 -9.67
CA ALA A 84 19.20 -23.34 -10.32
C ALA A 84 18.72 -22.63 -11.60
N PHE A 85 19.03 -21.34 -11.78
CA PHE A 85 18.63 -20.60 -12.98
C PHE A 85 19.54 -20.91 -14.17
N SER A 86 18.92 -21.17 -15.33
CA SER A 86 19.66 -21.26 -16.59
C SER A 86 20.27 -19.90 -16.99
N LYS A 87 21.32 -19.90 -17.81
CA LYS A 87 21.93 -18.65 -18.32
C LYS A 87 20.91 -17.72 -19.00
N LYS A 88 19.94 -18.30 -19.74
CA LYS A 88 18.86 -17.55 -20.41
C LYS A 88 17.90 -16.92 -19.41
N ASP A 89 17.50 -17.68 -18.39
CA ASP A 89 16.63 -17.20 -17.32
C ASP A 89 17.30 -16.07 -16.53
N PHE A 90 18.57 -16.24 -16.17
CA PHE A 90 19.35 -15.22 -15.47
C PHE A 90 19.47 -13.94 -16.30
N SER A 91 19.77 -14.05 -17.60
CA SER A 91 19.82 -12.88 -18.50
C SER A 91 18.49 -12.13 -18.55
N LEU A 92 17.36 -12.84 -18.58
CA LEU A 92 16.04 -12.21 -18.56
C LEU A 92 15.78 -11.49 -17.23
N ILE A 93 16.10 -12.13 -16.10
CA ILE A 93 15.98 -11.52 -14.76
C ILE A 93 16.81 -10.23 -14.70
N CYS A 94 18.06 -10.26 -15.16
CA CYS A 94 18.93 -9.08 -15.17
C CYS A 94 18.36 -7.94 -16.03
N LEU A 95 17.87 -8.23 -17.24
CA LEU A 95 17.32 -7.23 -18.14
C LEU A 95 16.06 -6.57 -17.56
N VAL A 96 15.13 -7.38 -17.04
CA VAL A 96 13.91 -6.88 -16.40
C VAL A 96 14.26 -6.09 -15.12
N SER A 97 15.24 -6.55 -14.34
CA SER A 97 15.71 -5.84 -13.16
C SER A 97 16.32 -4.49 -13.50
N LEU A 98 17.10 -4.38 -14.59
CA LEU A 98 17.65 -3.11 -15.04
C LEU A 98 16.54 -2.10 -15.39
N ILE A 99 15.49 -2.55 -16.09
CA ILE A 99 14.31 -1.73 -16.38
C ILE A 99 13.63 -1.27 -15.09
N ILE A 100 13.41 -2.18 -14.13
CA ILE A 100 12.78 -1.85 -12.85
C ILE A 100 13.62 -0.83 -12.07
N LEU A 101 14.94 -1.01 -12.00
CA LEU A 101 15.86 -0.10 -11.32
C LEU A 101 15.88 1.28 -11.97
N PHE A 102 15.82 1.33 -13.30
CA PHE A 102 15.72 2.57 -14.05
C PHE A 102 14.42 3.30 -13.71
N SER A 103 13.27 2.61 -13.83
CA SER A 103 11.95 3.17 -13.48
C SER A 103 11.87 3.59 -12.00
N GLY A 104 12.42 2.81 -11.08
CA GLY A 104 12.44 3.12 -9.64
C GLY A 104 13.27 4.36 -9.28
N SER A 105 14.16 4.79 -10.17
CA SER A 105 14.98 5.98 -9.97
C SER A 105 14.25 7.32 -10.17
N PHE A 106 13.04 7.29 -10.75
CA PHE A 106 12.24 8.49 -11.04
C PHE A 106 11.61 9.11 -9.79
N TYR A 107 11.12 10.34 -9.95
CA TYR A 107 10.38 11.07 -8.92
C TYR A 107 9.08 10.35 -8.54
N PRO A 108 8.75 10.24 -7.24
CA PRO A 108 7.46 9.75 -6.80
C PRO A 108 6.39 10.81 -7.07
N TYR A 109 5.30 10.45 -7.74
CA TYR A 109 4.28 11.42 -8.16
C TYR A 109 2.88 11.12 -7.61
N ILE A 110 2.71 10.01 -6.88
CA ILE A 110 1.45 9.63 -6.25
C ILE A 110 1.20 10.57 -5.06
N LEU A 111 0.06 11.27 -5.04
CA LEU A 111 -0.28 12.26 -4.00
C LEU A 111 -0.14 11.75 -2.56
N ASP A 112 -0.56 10.51 -2.30
CA ASP A 112 -0.44 9.87 -0.98
C ASP A 112 1.01 9.78 -0.47
N HIS A 113 2.00 9.83 -1.37
CA HIS A 113 3.41 9.92 -1.02
C HIS A 113 3.69 11.09 -0.09
N PHE A 114 3.13 12.25 -0.44
CA PHE A 114 3.27 13.49 0.30
C PHE A 114 2.29 13.59 1.48
N GLY A 115 1.10 13.00 1.30
CA GLY A 115 0.03 13.05 2.29
C GLY A 115 0.28 12.19 3.52
N TYR A 116 0.54 10.88 3.36
CA TYR A 116 0.70 9.99 4.51
C TYR A 116 1.76 8.91 4.38
N TYR A 117 2.25 8.53 3.20
CA TYR A 117 3.25 7.45 3.11
C TYR A 117 4.56 7.82 3.79
N VAL A 118 5.19 8.93 3.38
CA VAL A 118 6.44 9.39 3.98
C VAL A 118 6.23 9.86 5.43
N PRO A 119 5.18 10.65 5.75
CA PRO A 119 4.87 10.98 7.14
C PRO A 119 4.73 9.75 8.05
N THR A 120 3.99 8.72 7.61
CA THR A 120 3.81 7.47 8.38
C THR A 120 5.13 6.77 8.62
N ILE A 121 5.95 6.61 7.57
CA ILE A 121 7.27 5.98 7.67
C ILE A 121 8.17 6.73 8.66
N LYS A 122 8.12 8.07 8.64
CA LYS A 122 8.88 8.92 9.56
C LYS A 122 8.46 8.70 11.02
N TRP A 123 7.15 8.69 11.31
CA TRP A 123 6.63 8.40 12.65
C TRP A 123 7.08 7.04 13.16
N LEU A 124 6.98 6.00 12.32
CA LEU A 124 7.38 4.64 12.66
C LEU A 124 8.89 4.52 12.93
N LYS A 125 9.71 5.21 12.14
CA LYS A 125 11.17 5.27 12.28
C LYS A 125 11.61 5.97 13.58
N GLU A 126 10.99 7.11 13.91
CA GLU A 126 11.43 7.94 15.04
C GLU A 126 10.80 7.52 16.38
N LEU A 127 9.53 7.09 16.38
CA LEU A 127 8.75 6.84 17.60
C LEU A 127 8.08 5.46 17.66
N GLY A 128 7.90 4.79 16.52
CA GLY A 128 7.12 3.57 16.39
C GLY A 128 5.64 3.88 16.14
N LEU A 129 4.75 2.95 16.51
CA LEU A 129 3.31 3.20 16.52
C LEU A 129 2.98 4.13 17.69
N VAL A 130 2.24 5.20 17.40
CA VAL A 130 1.84 6.19 18.40
C VAL A 130 0.33 6.10 18.62
N LYS A 131 -0.05 6.06 19.90
CA LYS A 131 -1.45 5.90 20.31
C LYS A 131 -2.29 7.11 19.90
N GLY A 132 -3.45 6.87 19.28
CA GLY A 132 -4.36 7.95 18.86
C GLY A 132 -3.75 8.94 17.88
N ILE A 133 -2.74 8.54 17.09
CA ILE A 133 -2.07 9.41 16.12
C ILE A 133 -3.01 9.99 15.06
N SER A 134 -4.14 9.34 14.81
CA SER A 134 -5.21 9.86 13.95
C SER A 134 -5.86 11.15 14.45
N ASN A 135 -5.62 11.56 15.71
CA ASN A 135 -6.05 12.86 16.22
C ASN A 135 -5.19 14.02 15.69
N LEU A 136 -3.95 13.76 15.25
CA LEU A 136 -3.12 14.79 14.61
C LEU A 136 -3.55 15.01 13.16
N ASP A 137 -3.49 13.94 12.37
CA ASP A 137 -3.93 13.90 10.98
C ASP A 137 -4.68 12.58 10.83
N LEU A 138 -5.94 12.61 10.40
CA LEU A 138 -6.78 11.41 10.33
C LEU A 138 -6.14 10.32 9.45
N THR A 139 -5.48 10.72 8.35
CA THR A 139 -4.77 9.82 7.41
C THR A 139 -3.59 9.10 8.03
N LEU A 140 -2.97 9.62 9.11
CA LEU A 140 -1.95 8.88 9.84
C LEU A 140 -2.53 7.66 10.56
N GLY A 141 -3.85 7.55 10.72
CA GLY A 141 -4.50 6.31 11.16
C GLY A 141 -4.39 5.16 10.15
N GLN A 142 -4.11 5.46 8.88
CA GLN A 142 -4.03 4.51 7.76
C GLN A 142 -2.72 3.70 7.73
N MET A 143 -1.89 3.73 8.78
CA MET A 143 -0.57 3.07 8.79
C MET A 143 -0.67 1.59 8.45
N SER A 144 -0.38 1.25 7.19
CA SER A 144 -0.40 -0.15 6.74
C SER A 144 0.85 -0.88 7.22
N VAL A 145 0.72 -2.21 7.31
CA VAL A 145 1.86 -3.09 7.62
C VAL A 145 2.98 -2.96 6.59
N TRP A 146 2.67 -2.53 5.37
CA TRP A 146 3.70 -2.23 4.37
C TRP A 146 4.55 -1.01 4.73
N HIS A 147 3.96 0.06 5.27
CA HIS A 147 4.73 1.20 5.74
C HIS A 147 5.60 0.85 6.95
N ILE A 148 5.14 -0.07 7.80
CA ILE A 148 5.93 -0.63 8.91
C ILE A 148 7.15 -1.39 8.36
N PHE A 149 6.93 -2.26 7.37
CA PHE A 149 8.01 -2.95 6.67
C PHE A 149 9.00 -1.98 6.01
N GLN A 150 8.52 -0.90 5.40
CA GLN A 150 9.41 0.09 4.78
C GLN A 150 10.16 0.95 5.81
N ALA A 151 9.51 1.31 6.92
CA ALA A 151 10.11 2.13 7.96
C ALA A 151 11.33 1.47 8.58
N GLY A 152 11.26 0.16 8.89
CA GLY A 152 12.40 -0.54 9.48
C GLY A 152 13.61 -0.71 8.56
N PHE A 153 13.47 -0.53 7.24
CA PHE A 153 14.60 -0.52 6.30
C PHE A 153 14.99 0.89 5.81
N SER A 154 14.30 1.94 6.28
CA SER A 154 14.46 3.32 5.80
C SER A 154 15.65 4.06 6.42
N ASN A 155 16.46 3.44 7.27
CA ASN A 155 17.60 4.12 7.88
C ASN A 155 18.80 4.11 6.94
N PHE A 156 19.22 2.94 6.46
CA PHE A 156 20.39 2.86 5.56
C PHE A 156 20.26 1.88 4.40
N SER A 157 19.43 0.84 4.50
CA SER A 157 19.26 -0.15 3.43
C SER A 157 18.42 0.38 2.29
N ASP A 158 17.39 1.16 2.58
CA ASP A 158 16.53 1.83 1.60
C ASP A 158 16.16 3.26 2.05
N PRO A 159 17.15 4.18 2.16
CA PRO A 159 16.90 5.54 2.64
C PRO A 159 16.03 6.38 1.69
N PHE A 160 15.77 5.88 0.47
CA PHE A 160 14.96 6.55 -0.54
C PHE A 160 13.56 5.93 -0.69
N LEU A 161 13.18 4.97 0.15
CA LEU A 161 11.84 4.35 0.15
C LEU A 161 11.47 3.73 -1.21
N ARG A 162 12.42 2.99 -1.82
CA ARG A 162 12.31 2.31 -3.11
C ARG A 162 12.17 0.79 -2.99
N ILE A 163 11.83 0.26 -1.82
CA ILE A 163 11.53 -1.17 -1.60
C ILE A 163 10.53 -1.75 -2.62
N ASN A 164 9.58 -0.95 -3.14
CA ASN A 164 8.67 -1.42 -4.19
C ASN A 164 9.40 -1.87 -5.48
N SER A 165 10.55 -1.27 -5.79
CA SER A 165 11.42 -1.74 -6.88
C SER A 165 12.02 -3.11 -6.58
N VAL A 166 12.43 -3.34 -5.32
CA VAL A 166 12.94 -4.64 -4.86
C VAL A 166 11.84 -5.70 -4.96
N VAL A 167 10.60 -5.38 -4.59
CA VAL A 167 9.45 -6.28 -4.73
C VAL A 167 9.18 -6.67 -6.18
N LEU A 168 9.31 -5.76 -7.15
CA LEU A 168 9.16 -6.12 -8.56
C LEU A 168 10.29 -7.04 -9.07
N ILE A 169 11.51 -6.87 -8.55
CA ILE A 169 12.61 -7.79 -8.86
C ILE A 169 12.31 -9.17 -8.27
N ILE A 170 11.83 -9.23 -7.02
CA ILE A 170 11.37 -10.48 -6.39
C ILE A 170 10.22 -11.12 -7.18
N TYR A 171 9.30 -10.31 -7.70
CA TYR A 171 8.22 -10.80 -8.55
C TYR A 171 8.73 -11.37 -9.86
N THR A 172 9.74 -10.73 -10.46
CA THR A 172 10.42 -11.25 -11.65
C THR A 172 11.07 -12.61 -11.37
N LEU A 173 11.75 -12.75 -10.22
CA LEU A 173 12.30 -14.04 -9.77
C LEU A 173 11.20 -15.11 -9.69
N TYR A 174 10.06 -14.79 -9.05
CA TYR A 174 8.92 -15.69 -8.97
C TYR A 174 8.39 -16.11 -10.35
N ILE A 175 8.20 -15.16 -11.27
CA ILE A 175 7.69 -15.41 -12.62
C ILE A 175 8.58 -16.40 -13.36
N VAL A 176 9.90 -16.20 -13.30
CA VAL A 176 10.89 -17.03 -14.00
C VAL A 176 11.06 -18.38 -13.32
N GLU A 177 11.04 -18.44 -11.99
CA GLU A 177 11.12 -19.65 -11.19
C GLU A 177 9.89 -20.55 -11.38
N LYS A 178 8.68 -19.97 -11.37
CA LYS A 178 7.42 -20.70 -11.53
C LYS A 178 6.93 -20.81 -12.96
N LYS A 179 7.67 -20.23 -13.91
CA LYS A 179 7.37 -20.19 -15.35
C LYS A 179 5.97 -19.65 -15.63
N SER A 180 5.48 -18.71 -14.81
CA SER A 180 4.15 -18.08 -14.95
C SER A 180 4.23 -16.87 -15.87
N TRP A 181 4.51 -17.10 -17.15
CA TRP A 181 4.97 -16.06 -18.08
C TRP A 181 3.98 -14.92 -18.32
N ILE A 182 2.67 -15.17 -18.30
CA ILE A 182 1.64 -14.13 -18.44
C ILE A 182 1.81 -12.98 -17.44
N GLN A 183 2.31 -13.27 -16.24
CA GLN A 183 2.50 -12.27 -15.19
C GLN A 183 3.59 -11.26 -15.54
N LEU A 184 4.49 -11.58 -16.49
CA LEU A 184 5.47 -10.63 -17.02
C LEU A 184 4.79 -9.44 -17.70
N CYS A 185 3.60 -9.63 -18.29
CA CYS A 185 2.81 -8.56 -18.91
C CYS A 185 2.29 -7.53 -17.89
N VAL A 186 2.27 -7.86 -16.59
CA VAL A 186 1.79 -6.99 -15.52
C VAL A 186 2.87 -6.00 -15.06
N ILE A 187 4.14 -6.41 -15.08
CA ILE A 187 5.26 -5.60 -14.59
C ILE A 187 5.31 -4.18 -15.20
N PRO A 188 5.14 -3.98 -16.52
CA PRO A 188 5.23 -2.66 -17.12
C PRO A 188 4.27 -1.64 -16.52
N VAL A 189 3.04 -2.05 -16.21
CA VAL A 189 2.05 -1.18 -15.56
C VAL A 189 2.47 -0.87 -14.11
N LEU A 190 3.07 -1.84 -13.42
CA LEU A 190 3.56 -1.66 -12.05
C LEU A 190 4.82 -0.78 -11.96
N LEU A 191 5.54 -0.53 -13.07
CA LEU A 191 6.64 0.43 -13.11
C LEU A 191 6.20 1.85 -12.71
N LEU A 192 4.91 2.18 -12.82
CA LEU A 192 4.34 3.45 -12.40
C LEU A 192 4.24 3.62 -10.86
N PHE A 193 4.42 2.54 -10.11
CA PHE A 193 4.26 2.55 -8.65
C PHE A 193 5.58 2.32 -7.89
N CYS A 194 6.66 1.93 -8.59
CA CYS A 194 7.90 1.48 -7.95
C CYS A 194 8.75 2.62 -7.36
N GLN A 195 8.47 3.87 -7.73
CA GLN A 195 9.13 5.07 -7.21
C GLN A 195 8.62 5.49 -5.84
N SER A 196 7.44 5.04 -5.43
CA SER A 196 6.80 5.47 -4.19
C SER A 196 6.64 4.29 -3.22
N PRO A 197 6.61 4.53 -1.90
CA PRO A 197 6.20 3.58 -0.88
C PRO A 197 4.69 3.23 -0.92
N SER A 198 4.09 3.13 -2.11
CA SER A 198 2.68 2.79 -2.25
C SER A 198 2.41 1.33 -1.86
N PRO A 199 1.38 1.05 -1.04
CA PRO A 199 0.94 -0.32 -0.77
C PRO A 199 0.23 -0.96 -1.98
N ASP A 200 -0.11 -0.21 -3.05
CA ASP A 200 -0.84 -0.76 -4.20
C ASP A 200 -0.02 -1.80 -4.98
N LEU A 201 1.27 -1.54 -5.18
CA LEU A 201 2.16 -2.45 -5.89
C LEU A 201 2.34 -3.79 -5.17
N PRO A 202 2.75 -3.85 -3.89
CA PRO A 202 2.96 -5.13 -3.21
C PRO A 202 1.67 -5.94 -3.12
N VAL A 203 0.50 -5.32 -2.92
CA VAL A 203 -0.75 -6.09 -2.84
C VAL A 203 -1.14 -6.71 -4.17
N ILE A 204 -0.92 -6.03 -5.29
CA ILE A 204 -1.17 -6.62 -6.63
C ILE A 204 -0.19 -7.78 -6.86
N VAL A 205 1.11 -7.57 -6.60
CA VAL A 205 2.16 -8.60 -6.75
C VAL A 205 1.84 -9.83 -5.91
N PHE A 206 1.63 -9.66 -4.60
CA PHE A 206 1.36 -10.78 -3.70
C PHE A 206 0.04 -11.48 -4.03
N ALA A 207 -1.00 -10.73 -4.40
CA ALA A 207 -2.26 -11.34 -4.81
C ALA A 207 -2.13 -12.21 -6.06
N LEU A 208 -1.38 -11.76 -7.08
CA LEU A 208 -1.14 -12.56 -8.29
C LEU A 208 -0.26 -13.79 -8.02
N ILE A 209 0.68 -13.69 -7.09
CA ILE A 209 1.48 -14.83 -6.63
C ILE A 209 0.56 -15.88 -5.99
N ILE A 210 -0.23 -15.49 -4.98
CA ILE A 210 -1.13 -16.39 -4.24
C ILE A 210 -2.19 -16.97 -5.16
N LEU A 211 -2.77 -16.15 -6.05
CA LEU A 211 -3.73 -16.61 -7.05
C LEU A 211 -3.14 -17.70 -7.95
N ASN A 212 -1.90 -17.53 -8.42
CA ASN A 212 -1.23 -18.56 -9.22
C ASN A 212 -0.97 -19.85 -8.43
N GLU A 213 -0.62 -19.76 -7.15
CA GLU A 213 -0.45 -20.93 -6.27
C GLU A 213 -1.78 -21.67 -6.04
N ILE A 214 -2.89 -20.95 -5.85
CA ILE A 214 -4.23 -21.54 -5.75
C ILE A 214 -4.61 -22.24 -7.06
N LEU A 215 -4.34 -21.62 -8.22
CA LEU A 215 -4.60 -22.22 -9.53
C LEU A 215 -3.74 -23.47 -9.79
N LYS A 216 -2.54 -23.54 -9.22
CA LYS A 216 -1.66 -24.73 -9.21
C LYS A 216 -2.07 -25.77 -8.17
N GLN A 217 -3.18 -25.55 -7.46
CA GLN A 217 -3.73 -26.44 -6.45
C GLN A 217 -2.78 -26.71 -5.27
N ASN A 218 -2.06 -25.67 -4.82
CA ASN A 218 -1.18 -25.77 -3.66
C ASN A 218 -1.98 -26.16 -2.40
N LYS A 219 -1.52 -27.21 -1.69
CA LYS A 219 -2.23 -27.80 -0.55
C LYS A 219 -1.92 -27.13 0.79
N GLN A 220 -1.01 -26.15 0.84
CA GLN A 220 -0.58 -25.47 2.07
C GLN A 220 -1.60 -24.43 2.55
N THR A 221 -2.76 -24.91 2.98
CA THR A 221 -3.91 -24.11 3.42
C THR A 221 -3.54 -23.05 4.45
N SER A 222 -2.75 -23.40 5.46
CA SER A 222 -2.44 -22.49 6.56
C SER A 222 -1.69 -21.25 6.07
N LEU A 223 -0.64 -21.47 5.25
CA LEU A 223 0.16 -20.38 4.70
C LEU A 223 -0.57 -19.62 3.60
N LEU A 224 -1.36 -20.29 2.76
CA LEU A 224 -2.17 -19.62 1.74
C LEU A 224 -3.14 -18.62 2.38
N PHE A 225 -3.88 -19.06 3.41
CA PHE A 225 -4.79 -18.20 4.15
C PHE A 225 -4.03 -17.09 4.91
N ALA A 226 -2.94 -17.42 5.61
CA ALA A 226 -2.14 -16.45 6.34
C ALA A 226 -1.56 -15.34 5.43
N PHE A 227 -1.02 -15.70 4.26
CA PHE A 227 -0.56 -14.70 3.28
C PHE A 227 -1.70 -13.90 2.68
N SER A 228 -2.87 -14.51 2.47
CA SER A 228 -4.03 -13.80 1.94
C SER A 228 -4.51 -12.74 2.93
N VAL A 229 -4.53 -13.08 4.23
CA VAL A 229 -4.78 -12.11 5.31
C VAL A 229 -3.66 -11.07 5.38
N PHE A 230 -2.40 -11.45 5.21
CA PHE A 230 -1.28 -10.49 5.17
C PHE A 230 -1.44 -9.44 4.05
N VAL A 231 -1.90 -9.84 2.87
CA VAL A 231 -2.22 -8.89 1.78
C VAL A 231 -3.38 -7.97 2.18
N PHE A 232 -4.39 -8.51 2.87
CA PHE A 232 -5.51 -7.73 3.40
C PHE A 232 -5.09 -6.69 4.46
N ILE A 233 -4.19 -7.02 5.39
CA ILE A 233 -3.74 -6.04 6.40
C ILE A 233 -2.83 -4.96 5.82
N ILE A 234 -2.17 -5.23 4.67
CA ILE A 234 -1.49 -4.17 3.90
C ILE A 234 -2.52 -3.21 3.30
N LYS A 235 -3.60 -3.75 2.71
CA LYS A 235 -4.67 -2.94 2.13
C LYS A 235 -6.03 -3.65 2.26
N PRO A 236 -6.93 -3.17 3.14
CA PRO A 236 -8.20 -3.87 3.41
C PRO A 236 -9.11 -4.05 2.19
N THR A 237 -8.94 -3.24 1.14
CA THR A 237 -9.67 -3.41 -0.13
C THR A 237 -9.31 -4.70 -0.88
N MET A 238 -8.32 -5.46 -0.41
CA MET A 238 -7.94 -6.78 -0.95
C MET A 238 -8.73 -7.94 -0.33
N ILE A 239 -9.87 -7.65 0.31
CA ILE A 239 -10.73 -8.64 0.99
C ILE A 239 -11.12 -9.86 0.13
N TRP A 240 -11.15 -9.71 -1.19
CA TRP A 240 -11.42 -10.83 -2.10
C TRP A 240 -10.40 -11.98 -1.95
N LEU A 241 -9.14 -11.69 -1.60
CA LEU A 241 -8.10 -12.71 -1.52
C LEU A 241 -8.24 -13.60 -0.26
N PRO A 242 -8.44 -13.05 0.96
CA PRO A 242 -8.86 -13.86 2.12
C PRO A 242 -10.13 -14.67 1.85
N VAL A 243 -11.15 -14.06 1.23
CA VAL A 243 -12.40 -14.78 0.88
C VAL A 243 -12.11 -15.94 -0.06
N LEU A 244 -11.34 -15.71 -1.13
CA LEU A 244 -10.95 -16.76 -2.07
C LEU A 244 -10.19 -17.89 -1.39
N SER A 245 -9.16 -17.54 -0.61
CA SER A 245 -8.34 -18.53 0.09
C SER A 245 -9.15 -19.33 1.11
N PHE A 246 -10.12 -18.71 1.80
CA PHE A 246 -11.06 -19.39 2.69
C PHE A 246 -11.97 -20.36 1.91
N LEU A 247 -12.63 -19.90 0.85
CA LEU A 247 -13.51 -20.72 0.01
C LEU A 247 -12.74 -21.92 -0.58
N TYR A 248 -11.53 -21.68 -1.08
CA TYR A 248 -10.65 -22.72 -1.60
C TYR A 248 -10.28 -23.76 -0.52
N SER A 249 -9.90 -23.29 0.66
CA SER A 249 -9.48 -24.14 1.78
C SER A 249 -10.62 -25.04 2.30
N VAL A 250 -11.82 -24.47 2.43
CA VAL A 250 -12.97 -25.18 3.01
C VAL A 250 -13.65 -26.08 1.99
N PHE A 251 -13.91 -25.59 0.77
CA PHE A 251 -14.76 -26.31 -0.19
C PHE A 251 -13.99 -27.16 -1.20
N ILE A 252 -12.73 -26.83 -1.51
CA ILE A 252 -11.90 -27.62 -2.45
C ILE A 252 -10.93 -28.52 -1.67
N LEU A 253 -10.11 -27.94 -0.80
CA LEU A 253 -9.14 -28.72 -0.03
C LEU A 253 -9.76 -29.46 1.16
N LYS A 254 -10.99 -29.11 1.58
CA LYS A 254 -11.67 -29.69 2.75
C LYS A 254 -10.79 -29.70 4.00
N SER A 255 -10.01 -28.64 4.18
CA SER A 255 -9.07 -28.52 5.29
C SER A 255 -9.78 -28.26 6.61
N ASN A 256 -9.17 -28.72 7.71
CA ASN A 256 -9.65 -28.42 9.05
C ASN A 256 -9.54 -26.91 9.32
N LEU A 257 -10.56 -26.31 9.95
CA LEU A 257 -10.59 -24.89 10.32
C LEU A 257 -9.41 -24.50 11.23
N LYS A 258 -8.83 -25.45 11.98
CA LYS A 258 -7.59 -25.22 12.76
C LYS A 258 -6.44 -24.70 11.89
N ASN A 259 -6.38 -25.05 10.60
CA ASN A 259 -5.34 -24.58 9.70
C ASN A 259 -5.43 -23.07 9.45
N LEU A 260 -6.57 -22.44 9.70
CA LEU A 260 -6.79 -21.00 9.52
C LEU A 260 -6.31 -20.16 10.71
N ILE A 261 -5.93 -20.78 11.84
CA ILE A 261 -5.55 -20.09 13.08
C ILE A 261 -4.44 -19.06 12.83
N PHE A 262 -3.41 -19.41 12.04
CA PHE A 262 -2.31 -18.49 11.78
C PHE A 262 -2.78 -17.20 11.09
N GLY A 263 -3.66 -17.31 10.07
CA GLY A 263 -4.27 -16.15 9.44
C GLY A 263 -5.18 -15.37 10.38
N ILE A 264 -5.92 -16.03 11.26
CA ILE A 264 -6.77 -15.37 12.26
C ILE A 264 -5.92 -14.54 13.25
N LEU A 265 -4.79 -15.06 13.70
CA LEU A 265 -3.86 -14.33 14.57
C LEU A 265 -3.29 -13.08 13.88
N ILE A 266 -2.99 -13.17 12.58
CA ILE A 266 -2.56 -12.01 11.78
C ILE A 266 -3.68 -10.96 11.70
N SER A 267 -4.94 -11.36 11.50
CA SER A 267 -6.09 -10.44 11.53
C SER A 267 -6.24 -9.77 12.90
N PHE A 268 -6.01 -10.49 13.99
CA PHE A 268 -6.08 -9.93 15.34
C PHE A 268 -5.01 -8.86 15.58
N LEU A 269 -3.79 -9.08 15.09
CA LEU A 269 -2.72 -8.07 15.13
C LEU A 269 -3.12 -6.78 14.39
N PHE A 270 -3.80 -6.90 13.25
CA PHE A 270 -4.33 -5.75 12.51
C PHE A 270 -5.36 -4.96 13.32
N PHE A 271 -6.29 -5.64 13.99
CA PHE A 271 -7.28 -4.98 14.85
C PHE A 271 -6.62 -4.27 16.04
N ILE A 272 -5.67 -4.92 16.73
CA ILE A 272 -4.92 -4.29 17.83
C ILE A 272 -4.22 -3.02 17.35
N LYS A 273 -3.50 -3.11 16.22
CA LYS A 273 -2.78 -1.96 15.66
C LYS A 273 -3.74 -0.81 15.34
N ASN A 274 -4.87 -1.09 14.69
CA ASN A 274 -5.86 -0.04 14.35
C ASN A 274 -6.53 0.56 15.58
N ILE A 275 -6.92 -0.25 16.57
CA ILE A 275 -7.46 0.28 17.84
C ILE A 275 -6.43 1.18 18.52
N TYR A 276 -5.15 0.79 18.50
CA TYR A 276 -4.08 1.58 19.07
C TYR A 276 -3.88 2.93 18.35
N THR A 277 -3.82 2.94 17.01
CA THR A 277 -3.53 4.17 16.23
C THR A 277 -4.76 5.04 15.96
N PHE A 278 -5.93 4.43 15.80
CA PHE A 278 -7.17 5.06 15.32
C PHE A 278 -8.35 4.96 16.31
N GLY A 279 -8.32 4.03 17.25
CA GLY A 279 -9.40 3.83 18.23
C GLY A 279 -10.54 2.92 17.78
N TYR A 280 -10.58 2.53 16.50
CA TYR A 280 -11.52 1.55 15.97
C TYR A 280 -10.77 0.39 15.28
N PRO A 281 -11.38 -0.81 15.14
CA PRO A 281 -10.71 -1.98 14.56
C PRO A 281 -10.34 -1.84 13.09
N VAL A 282 -11.07 -1.04 12.31
CA VAL A 282 -10.85 -0.91 10.86
C VAL A 282 -10.88 0.56 10.46
N PHE A 283 -9.73 1.13 10.10
CA PHE A 283 -9.67 2.48 9.52
C PHE A 283 -10.30 2.52 8.11
N PRO A 284 -11.02 3.59 7.71
CA PRO A 284 -11.43 4.76 8.50
C PRO A 284 -12.81 4.60 9.16
N VAL A 285 -13.31 3.37 9.32
CA VAL A 285 -14.69 3.08 9.68
C VAL A 285 -14.87 3.05 11.19
N SER A 286 -15.84 3.83 11.70
CA SER A 286 -16.18 3.91 13.11
C SER A 286 -17.16 2.81 13.56
N ILE A 287 -16.86 1.55 13.24
CA ILE A 287 -17.65 0.37 13.63
C ILE A 287 -16.97 -0.30 14.84
N ILE A 288 -17.77 -0.84 15.78
CA ILE A 288 -17.32 -1.48 17.02
C ILE A 288 -16.50 -0.50 17.88
N ASP A 289 -17.22 0.36 18.60
CA ASP A 289 -16.63 1.33 19.53
C ASP A 289 -16.32 0.66 20.88
N LEU A 290 -15.02 0.54 21.20
CA LEU A 290 -14.56 -0.04 22.46
C LEU A 290 -14.47 1.00 23.60
N GLY A 291 -14.93 2.23 23.38
CA GLY A 291 -14.93 3.28 24.41
C GLY A 291 -13.54 3.84 24.74
N VAL A 292 -12.55 3.62 23.88
CA VAL A 292 -11.18 4.12 24.12
C VAL A 292 -11.12 5.65 24.07
N SER A 293 -10.33 6.25 24.95
CA SER A 293 -10.30 7.72 25.14
C SER A 293 -9.60 8.48 24.02
N TRP A 294 -8.78 7.81 23.21
CA TRP A 294 -7.97 8.42 22.13
C TRP A 294 -8.58 8.27 20.73
N LYS A 295 -9.86 7.89 20.63
CA LYS A 295 -10.55 7.86 19.33
C LYS A 295 -10.76 9.28 18.77
N PRO A 296 -10.72 9.48 17.44
CA PRO A 296 -11.02 10.75 16.80
C PRO A 296 -12.38 11.33 17.19
N ASN A 297 -12.51 12.64 17.04
CA ASN A 297 -13.77 13.32 17.27
C ASN A 297 -14.85 12.81 16.28
N PRO A 298 -16.09 12.52 16.74
CA PRO A 298 -17.17 12.02 15.89
C PRO A 298 -17.50 12.91 14.68
N GLU A 299 -17.42 14.24 14.82
CA GLU A 299 -17.69 15.16 13.72
C GLU A 299 -16.58 15.11 12.65
N ILE A 300 -15.32 14.92 13.05
CA ILE A 300 -14.22 14.69 12.09
C ILE A 300 -14.46 13.42 11.28
N LEU A 301 -14.91 12.34 11.93
CA LEU A 301 -15.22 11.07 11.26
C LEU A 301 -16.41 11.21 10.30
N LYS A 302 -17.44 11.95 10.70
CA LYS A 302 -18.59 12.28 9.85
C LYS A 302 -18.18 13.09 8.63
N ILE A 303 -17.36 14.13 8.80
CA ILE A 303 -16.82 14.92 7.68
C ILE A 303 -15.99 14.03 6.76
N SER A 304 -15.14 13.16 7.31
CA SER A 304 -14.33 12.23 6.52
C SER A 304 -15.18 11.24 5.72
N SER A 305 -16.28 10.73 6.28
CA SER A 305 -17.17 9.82 5.56
C SER A 305 -17.94 10.53 4.44
N GLN A 306 -18.37 11.77 4.67
CA GLN A 306 -18.97 12.62 3.64
C GLN A 306 -17.99 12.87 2.48
N PHE A 307 -16.72 13.21 2.78
CA PHE A 307 -15.68 13.35 1.76
C PHE A 307 -15.41 12.06 0.99
N ALA A 308 -15.46 10.89 1.65
CA ALA A 308 -15.29 9.60 0.97
C ALA A 308 -16.40 9.32 -0.05
N ILE A 309 -17.64 9.73 0.26
CA ILE A 309 -18.79 9.63 -0.64
C ILE A 309 -18.65 10.61 -1.80
N GLN A 310 -18.28 11.88 -1.55
CA GLN A 310 -18.04 12.85 -2.62
C GLN A 310 -16.90 12.42 -3.56
N LYS A 311 -15.83 11.82 -3.01
CA LYS A 311 -14.72 11.27 -3.82
C LYS A 311 -15.13 10.14 -4.76
N THR A 312 -16.20 9.41 -4.46
CA THR A 312 -16.79 8.42 -5.39
C THR A 312 -17.15 9.07 -6.73
N TYR A 313 -17.64 10.32 -6.68
CA TYR A 313 -18.03 11.10 -7.85
C TYR A 313 -17.02 12.18 -8.22
N ASP A 314 -15.76 11.99 -7.84
CA ASP A 314 -14.68 12.95 -8.09
C ASP A 314 -14.99 14.39 -7.63
N MET A 315 -15.73 14.53 -6.52
CA MET A 315 -16.16 15.82 -5.97
C MET A 315 -17.06 16.65 -6.92
N GLN A 316 -17.64 16.03 -7.96
CA GLN A 316 -18.53 16.72 -8.91
C GLN A 316 -19.92 17.02 -8.34
N TYR A 317 -20.30 16.31 -7.27
CA TYR A 317 -21.57 16.50 -6.56
C TYR A 317 -21.30 16.72 -5.08
N SER A 318 -22.11 17.58 -4.47
CA SER A 318 -22.16 17.77 -3.03
C SER A 318 -22.74 16.55 -2.32
N TYR A 319 -22.50 16.46 -1.01
CA TYR A 319 -23.05 15.35 -0.22
C TYR A 319 -24.59 15.34 -0.21
N GLU A 320 -25.21 16.51 -0.12
CA GLU A 320 -26.67 16.68 -0.10
C GLU A 320 -27.31 16.28 -1.44
N GLU A 321 -26.64 16.54 -2.56
CA GLU A 321 -27.08 16.09 -3.88
C GLU A 321 -27.02 14.56 -4.00
N ILE A 322 -25.92 13.95 -3.57
CA ILE A 322 -25.74 12.48 -3.62
C ILE A 322 -26.80 11.78 -2.76
N GLN A 323 -27.17 12.35 -1.61
CA GLN A 323 -28.24 11.79 -0.76
C GLN A 323 -29.62 11.78 -1.44
N LYS A 324 -29.85 12.67 -2.41
CA LYS A 324 -31.11 12.75 -3.17
C LYS A 324 -31.13 11.84 -4.40
N PHE A 325 -30.02 11.17 -4.73
CA PHE A 325 -29.96 10.28 -5.88
C PHE A 325 -30.86 9.06 -5.68
N SER A 326 -31.64 8.72 -6.71
CA SER A 326 -32.24 7.39 -6.79
C SER A 326 -31.13 6.34 -6.98
N ALA A 327 -31.45 5.06 -6.76
CA ALA A 327 -30.51 3.97 -7.02
C ALA A 327 -29.99 3.98 -8.48
N ILE A 328 -30.84 4.40 -9.42
CA ILE A 328 -30.50 4.51 -10.84
C ILE A 328 -29.55 5.69 -11.06
N ASP A 329 -29.84 6.85 -10.47
CA ASP A 329 -28.97 8.03 -10.57
C ASP A 329 -27.59 7.77 -9.96
N TYR A 330 -27.54 7.03 -8.84
CA TYR A 330 -26.30 6.65 -8.18
C TYR A 330 -25.37 5.89 -9.13
N ILE A 331 -25.90 4.90 -9.85
CA ILE A 331 -25.16 4.09 -10.82
C ILE A 331 -24.83 4.89 -12.08
N ARG A 332 -25.81 5.62 -12.63
CA ARG A 332 -25.64 6.42 -13.86
C ARG A 332 -24.56 7.47 -13.67
N ASN A 333 -24.65 8.27 -12.62
CA ASN A 333 -23.70 9.34 -12.36
C ASN A 333 -22.30 8.80 -12.05
N TRP A 334 -22.18 7.57 -11.53
CA TRP A 334 -20.88 6.94 -11.28
C TRP A 334 -20.24 6.36 -12.55
N LEU A 335 -21.03 5.76 -13.44
CA LEU A 335 -20.56 5.23 -14.72
C LEU A 335 -20.19 6.34 -15.72
N PHE A 336 -20.93 7.45 -15.70
CA PHE A 336 -20.82 8.54 -16.67
C PHE A 336 -20.22 9.83 -16.07
N LEU A 337 -19.28 9.70 -15.14
CA LEU A 337 -18.46 10.81 -14.64
C LEU A 337 -17.70 11.54 -15.76
N ASN A 338 -17.37 12.81 -15.55
CA ASN A 338 -16.46 13.50 -16.46
C ASN A 338 -15.02 12.98 -16.33
N GLY A 339 -14.33 12.80 -17.46
CA GLY A 339 -12.88 12.49 -17.53
C GLY A 339 -12.51 10.99 -17.60
N ILE A 340 -11.25 10.67 -17.29
CA ILE A 340 -10.71 9.30 -17.42
C ILE A 340 -11.38 8.29 -16.47
N LYS A 341 -11.92 8.77 -15.34
CA LYS A 341 -12.51 7.91 -14.31
C LYS A 341 -13.74 7.16 -14.80
N ALA A 342 -14.62 7.80 -15.58
CA ALA A 342 -15.76 7.11 -16.19
C ALA A 342 -15.33 5.97 -17.12
N LYS A 343 -14.28 6.19 -17.93
CA LYS A 343 -13.75 5.13 -18.80
C LYS A 343 -13.24 3.93 -17.99
N ILE A 344 -12.59 4.19 -16.85
CA ILE A 344 -12.12 3.13 -15.95
C ILE A 344 -13.31 2.40 -15.29
N ASN A 345 -14.33 3.13 -14.81
CA ASN A 345 -15.52 2.56 -14.20
C ASN A 345 -16.33 1.71 -15.19
N LEU A 346 -16.50 2.20 -16.43
CA LEU A 346 -17.16 1.46 -17.51
C LEU A 346 -16.36 0.19 -17.87
N LEU A 347 -15.04 0.32 -18.05
CA LEU A 347 -14.16 -0.81 -18.34
C LEU A 347 -14.23 -1.86 -17.21
N PHE A 348 -14.28 -1.42 -15.95
CA PHE A 348 -14.43 -2.29 -14.79
C PHE A 348 -15.74 -3.09 -14.89
N THR A 349 -16.87 -2.41 -15.06
CA THR A 349 -18.20 -3.05 -15.16
C THR A 349 -18.25 -4.05 -16.30
N VAL A 350 -17.79 -3.67 -17.50
CA VAL A 350 -17.74 -4.55 -18.67
C VAL A 350 -16.82 -5.76 -18.42
N SER A 351 -15.64 -5.54 -17.83
CA SER A 351 -14.70 -6.63 -17.53
C SER A 351 -15.29 -7.64 -16.53
N LEU A 352 -16.04 -7.17 -15.54
CA LEU A 352 -16.74 -8.01 -14.57
C LEU A 352 -17.83 -8.85 -15.24
N ILE A 353 -18.65 -8.24 -16.09
CA ILE A 353 -19.71 -8.95 -16.84
C ILE A 353 -19.08 -10.05 -17.73
N ILE A 354 -18.04 -9.72 -18.49
CA ILE A 354 -17.30 -10.69 -19.31
C ILE A 354 -16.76 -11.83 -18.45
N PHE A 355 -16.20 -11.51 -17.28
CA PHE A 355 -15.64 -12.51 -16.38
C PHE A 355 -16.71 -13.42 -15.77
N VAL A 356 -17.89 -12.89 -15.44
CA VAL A 356 -19.04 -13.66 -14.98
C VAL A 356 -19.50 -14.64 -16.06
N VAL A 357 -19.69 -14.17 -17.30
CA VAL A 357 -20.07 -15.04 -18.44
C VAL A 357 -19.01 -16.11 -18.68
N PHE A 358 -17.73 -15.74 -18.69
CA PHE A 358 -16.62 -16.68 -18.84
C PHE A 358 -16.63 -17.76 -17.74
N THR A 359 -16.94 -17.38 -16.50
CA THR A 359 -17.03 -18.32 -15.37
C THR A 359 -18.12 -19.36 -15.60
N PHE A 360 -19.31 -18.95 -16.06
CA PHE A 360 -20.41 -19.86 -16.38
C PHE A 360 -20.07 -20.81 -17.53
N ILE A 361 -19.33 -20.34 -18.53
CA ILE A 361 -18.87 -21.17 -19.66
C ILE A 361 -17.83 -22.19 -19.20
N LYS A 362 -16.82 -21.77 -18.41
CA LYS A 362 -15.72 -22.65 -17.98
C LYS A 362 -16.14 -23.72 -16.97
N LYS A 363 -17.19 -23.48 -16.16
CA LYS A 363 -17.71 -24.40 -15.13
C LYS A 363 -16.64 -24.96 -14.18
N ASN A 364 -15.55 -24.21 -13.94
CA ASN A 364 -14.45 -24.61 -13.06
C ASN A 364 -14.66 -24.04 -11.64
N ARG A 365 -14.62 -24.89 -10.62
CA ARG A 365 -14.87 -24.50 -9.21
C ARG A 365 -13.95 -23.38 -8.70
N ILE A 366 -12.65 -23.42 -9.04
CA ILE A 366 -11.70 -22.38 -8.61
C ILE A 366 -12.06 -21.04 -9.26
N ILE A 367 -12.36 -21.05 -10.56
CA ILE A 367 -12.77 -19.83 -11.30
C ILE A 367 -14.08 -19.29 -10.73
N THR A 368 -15.03 -20.16 -10.39
CA THR A 368 -16.28 -19.76 -9.71
C THR A 368 -16.01 -19.08 -8.38
N PHE A 369 -15.12 -19.60 -7.54
CA PHE A 369 -14.77 -18.93 -6.27
C PHE A 369 -14.03 -17.62 -6.44
N ILE A 370 -13.18 -17.49 -7.48
CA ILE A 370 -12.56 -16.21 -7.84
C ILE A 370 -13.66 -15.20 -8.18
N CYS A 371 -14.60 -15.58 -9.05
CA CYS A 371 -15.72 -14.72 -9.46
C CYS A 371 -16.57 -14.29 -8.26
N ILE A 372 -16.99 -15.22 -7.39
CA ILE A 372 -17.74 -14.91 -6.16
C ILE A 372 -16.96 -13.93 -5.27
N SER A 373 -15.66 -14.15 -5.08
CA SER A 373 -14.81 -13.29 -4.24
C SER A 373 -14.69 -11.87 -4.80
N LEU A 374 -14.56 -11.73 -6.13
CA LEU A 374 -14.53 -10.44 -6.81
C LEU A 374 -15.88 -9.72 -6.73
N ILE A 375 -17.00 -10.43 -6.85
CA ILE A 375 -18.35 -9.86 -6.69
C ILE A 375 -18.54 -9.34 -5.26
N ILE A 376 -18.20 -10.15 -4.24
CA ILE A 376 -18.28 -9.74 -2.82
C ILE A 376 -17.47 -8.47 -2.58
N LYS A 377 -16.21 -8.43 -3.04
CA LYS A 377 -15.40 -7.21 -2.95
C LYS A 377 -16.08 -6.03 -3.66
N SER A 378 -16.61 -6.25 -4.86
CA SER A 378 -17.19 -5.18 -5.66
C SER A 378 -18.36 -4.53 -4.95
N ILE A 379 -19.25 -5.36 -4.36
CA ILE A 379 -20.36 -4.89 -3.53
C ILE A 379 -19.83 -4.10 -2.33
N LEU A 380 -18.86 -4.63 -1.58
CA LEU A 380 -18.31 -3.95 -0.40
C LEU A 380 -17.70 -2.59 -0.75
N VAL A 381 -16.91 -2.50 -1.82
CA VAL A 381 -16.28 -1.24 -2.24
C VAL A 381 -17.34 -0.22 -2.70
N LEU A 382 -18.38 -0.66 -3.41
CA LEU A 382 -19.48 0.21 -3.83
C LEU A 382 -20.25 0.81 -2.64
N LEU A 383 -20.37 0.06 -1.53
CA LEU A 383 -21.04 0.51 -0.31
C LEU A 383 -20.23 1.56 0.47
N PHE A 384 -18.90 1.45 0.50
CA PHE A 384 -18.06 2.34 1.33
C PHE A 384 -17.51 3.55 0.57
N SER A 385 -16.99 3.36 -0.64
CA SER A 385 -16.47 4.43 -1.50
C SER A 385 -16.08 3.83 -2.85
N ALA A 386 -16.85 4.10 -3.92
CA ALA A 386 -16.63 3.50 -5.24
C ALA A 386 -15.52 4.20 -6.03
N GLN A 387 -14.34 4.36 -5.44
CA GLN A 387 -13.18 4.91 -6.11
C GLN A 387 -12.52 3.86 -7.00
N TYR A 388 -12.20 4.22 -8.26
CA TYR A 388 -11.58 3.32 -9.23
C TYR A 388 -10.30 2.63 -8.70
N ARG A 389 -9.54 3.31 -7.82
CA ARG A 389 -8.31 2.80 -7.22
C ARG A 389 -8.51 1.53 -6.39
N PHE A 390 -9.70 1.33 -5.82
CA PHE A 390 -10.02 0.14 -5.04
C PHE A 390 -10.36 -1.08 -5.90
N PHE A 391 -10.58 -0.87 -7.20
CA PHE A 391 -10.85 -1.91 -8.18
C PHE A 391 -9.63 -2.27 -9.05
N MET A 392 -8.52 -1.52 -8.95
CA MET A 392 -7.36 -1.68 -9.85
C MET A 392 -6.82 -3.11 -9.91
N ASP A 393 -6.75 -3.80 -8.77
CA ASP A 393 -6.31 -5.20 -8.67
C ASP A 393 -7.23 -6.17 -9.42
N VAL A 394 -8.53 -5.87 -9.53
CA VAL A 394 -9.51 -6.71 -10.23
C VAL A 394 -9.16 -6.84 -11.71
N PHE A 395 -8.70 -5.76 -12.35
CA PHE A 395 -8.26 -5.82 -13.75
C PHE A 395 -7.12 -6.82 -13.95
N PHE A 396 -6.13 -6.83 -13.06
CA PHE A 396 -5.00 -7.76 -13.14
C PHE A 396 -5.43 -9.21 -12.92
N VAL A 397 -6.36 -9.45 -12.00
CA VAL A 397 -6.91 -10.79 -11.74
C VAL A 397 -7.68 -11.30 -12.96
N ILE A 398 -8.60 -10.49 -13.50
CA ILE A 398 -9.39 -10.86 -14.68
C ILE A 398 -8.48 -11.11 -15.88
N PHE A 399 -7.52 -10.21 -16.14
CA PHE A 399 -6.54 -10.37 -17.21
C PHE A 399 -5.75 -11.68 -17.05
N PHE A 400 -5.24 -11.96 -15.85
CA PHE A 400 -4.48 -13.18 -15.58
C PHE A 400 -5.31 -14.45 -15.85
N ILE A 401 -6.56 -14.50 -15.41
CA ILE A 401 -7.41 -15.69 -15.58
C ILE A 401 -7.88 -15.86 -17.03
N LEU A 402 -8.26 -14.79 -17.73
CA LEU A 402 -8.77 -14.89 -19.10
C LEU A 402 -7.69 -15.31 -20.09
N PHE A 403 -6.45 -14.83 -19.90
CA PHE A 403 -5.40 -14.99 -20.91
C PHE A 403 -4.29 -15.98 -20.51
N ARG A 404 -4.38 -16.66 -19.36
CA ARG A 404 -3.33 -17.58 -18.86
C ARG A 404 -2.86 -18.62 -19.86
N ASP A 405 -3.77 -19.16 -20.67
CA ASP A 405 -3.46 -20.24 -21.62
C ASP A 405 -3.01 -19.69 -22.99
N TYR A 406 -3.20 -18.39 -23.25
CA TYR A 406 -2.82 -17.74 -24.50
C TYR A 406 -1.35 -17.28 -24.54
N PHE A 407 -0.83 -16.83 -23.40
CA PHE A 407 0.49 -16.23 -23.26
C PHE A 407 1.56 -17.27 -22.93
N ASN A 408 2.45 -17.52 -23.89
CA ASN A 408 3.70 -18.25 -23.66
C ASN A 408 4.87 -17.27 -23.39
N GLN A 409 6.04 -17.80 -23.05
CA GLN A 409 7.23 -16.99 -22.75
C GLN A 409 7.55 -15.94 -23.83
N LYS A 410 7.54 -16.32 -25.12
CA LYS A 410 7.86 -15.42 -26.23
C LYS A 410 6.87 -14.26 -26.32
N LYS A 411 5.56 -14.56 -26.29
CA LYS A 411 4.50 -13.53 -26.33
C LYS A 411 4.57 -12.62 -25.11
N SER A 412 4.78 -13.18 -23.92
CA SER A 412 4.90 -12.41 -22.69
C SER A 412 6.09 -11.46 -22.70
N VAL A 413 7.26 -11.91 -23.18
CA VAL A 413 8.45 -11.07 -23.31
C VAL A 413 8.22 -9.97 -24.35
N ALA A 414 7.57 -10.26 -25.47
CA ALA A 414 7.23 -9.26 -26.48
C ALA A 414 6.31 -8.17 -25.93
N VAL A 415 5.19 -8.55 -25.28
CA VAL A 415 4.26 -7.60 -24.67
C VAL A 415 4.93 -6.81 -23.56
N PHE A 416 5.72 -7.46 -22.70
CA PHE A 416 6.52 -6.79 -21.68
C PHE A 416 7.43 -5.72 -22.28
N SER A 417 8.14 -6.05 -23.37
CA SER A 417 9.09 -5.13 -24.00
C SER A 417 8.37 -3.90 -24.57
N VAL A 418 7.29 -4.11 -25.33
CA VAL A 418 6.51 -3.00 -25.92
C VAL A 418 5.90 -2.11 -24.85
N LEU A 419 5.26 -2.69 -23.83
CA LEU A 419 4.65 -1.92 -22.76
C LEU A 419 5.71 -1.22 -21.88
N SER A 420 6.86 -1.85 -21.63
CA SER A 420 7.93 -1.21 -20.86
C SER A 420 8.46 0.02 -21.57
N ILE A 421 8.68 -0.03 -22.88
CA ILE A 421 9.09 1.14 -23.67
C ILE A 421 8.04 2.25 -23.54
N LEU A 422 6.76 1.93 -23.64
CA LEU A 422 5.67 2.88 -23.49
C LEU A 422 5.65 3.55 -22.10
N PHE A 423 5.69 2.78 -21.01
CA PHE A 423 5.66 3.34 -19.65
C PHE A 423 6.95 4.07 -19.28
N ILE A 424 8.12 3.59 -19.74
CA ILE A 424 9.38 4.32 -19.58
C ILE A 424 9.34 5.66 -20.32
N SER A 425 8.76 5.69 -21.52
CA SER A 425 8.56 6.94 -22.27
C SER A 425 7.72 7.94 -21.48
N PHE A 426 6.62 7.48 -20.85
CA PHE A 426 5.82 8.32 -19.96
C PHE A 426 6.56 8.84 -18.74
N LEU A 427 7.40 8.02 -18.10
CA LEU A 427 8.23 8.44 -16.97
C LEU A 427 9.30 9.44 -17.39
N THR A 428 9.89 9.25 -18.58
CA THR A 428 10.98 10.10 -19.11
C THR A 428 10.47 11.43 -19.63
N PHE A 429 9.31 11.41 -20.28
CA PHE A 429 8.68 12.56 -20.93
C PHE A 429 7.29 12.83 -20.35
N PRO A 430 7.18 13.28 -19.09
CA PRO A 430 5.90 13.45 -18.41
C PRO A 430 4.99 14.49 -19.07
N ASN A 431 5.55 15.41 -19.86
CA ASN A 431 4.77 16.39 -20.61
C ASN A 431 3.78 15.73 -21.59
N ILE A 432 4.13 14.57 -22.15
CA ILE A 432 3.23 13.81 -23.04
C ILE A 432 1.95 13.45 -22.27
N LEU A 433 2.09 12.91 -21.05
CA LEU A 433 0.92 12.58 -20.22
C LEU A 433 0.12 13.83 -19.83
N LYS A 434 0.80 14.93 -19.46
CA LYS A 434 0.12 16.18 -19.08
C LYS A 434 -0.71 16.76 -20.22
N THR A 435 -0.18 16.73 -21.44
CA THR A 435 -0.84 17.30 -22.63
C THR A 435 -1.97 16.42 -23.14
N TYR A 436 -1.76 15.10 -23.25
CA TYR A 436 -2.76 14.20 -23.83
C TYR A 436 -3.77 13.64 -22.80
N PHE A 437 -3.45 13.66 -21.52
CA PHE A 437 -4.32 13.20 -20.43
C PHE A 437 -4.42 14.23 -19.30
N PRO A 438 -4.97 15.43 -19.54
CA PRO A 438 -5.02 16.51 -18.55
C PRO A 438 -5.84 16.15 -17.30
N SER A 439 -6.78 15.20 -17.40
CA SER A 439 -7.53 14.67 -16.24
C SER A 439 -6.72 13.75 -15.32
N PHE A 440 -5.48 13.39 -15.69
CA PHE A 440 -4.57 12.62 -14.86
C PHE A 440 -3.77 13.55 -13.93
N ASN A 441 -4.43 14.03 -12.88
CA ASN A 441 -3.85 14.97 -11.90
C ASN A 441 -2.50 14.54 -11.31
N PRO A 442 -2.23 13.25 -10.99
CA PRO A 442 -0.91 12.83 -10.48
C PRO A 442 0.22 13.09 -11.48
N GLY A 443 -0.08 13.16 -12.79
CA GLY A 443 0.89 13.47 -13.82
C GLY A 443 1.58 14.81 -13.62
N SER A 444 0.91 15.78 -12.98
CA SER A 444 1.48 17.11 -12.66
C SER A 444 2.74 17.02 -11.78
N PHE A 445 2.78 16.05 -10.87
CA PHE A 445 3.90 15.79 -9.97
C PHE A 445 5.01 14.97 -10.64
N MET A 446 4.88 14.51 -11.88
CA MET A 446 5.99 13.79 -12.52
C MET A 446 7.12 14.77 -12.88
N GLY A 447 8.31 14.51 -12.34
CA GLY A 447 9.54 15.25 -12.62
C GLY A 447 10.22 14.80 -13.92
N LYS A 448 11.04 15.67 -14.50
CA LYS A 448 11.85 15.33 -15.69
C LYS A 448 12.96 14.36 -15.33
N PHE A 449 13.43 13.60 -16.33
CA PHE A 449 14.62 12.78 -16.18
C PHE A 449 15.88 13.64 -15.98
N GLU A 450 16.72 13.25 -15.03
CA GLU A 450 18.01 13.86 -14.73
C GLU A 450 19.13 12.82 -14.71
N LYS A 451 20.31 13.15 -15.25
CA LYS A 451 21.46 12.22 -15.30
C LYS A 451 21.87 11.69 -13.91
N LYS A 452 21.64 12.45 -12.83
CA LYS A 452 21.90 12.02 -11.44
C LYS A 452 21.15 10.74 -11.06
N GLN A 453 20.02 10.47 -11.71
CA GLN A 453 19.18 9.28 -11.49
C GLN A 453 19.88 7.96 -11.77
N PHE A 454 20.91 7.95 -12.62
CA PHE A 454 21.73 6.75 -12.80
C PHE A 454 22.45 6.35 -11.49
N TYR A 455 22.94 7.33 -10.72
CA TYR A 455 23.55 7.06 -9.43
C TYR A 455 22.49 6.98 -8.32
N LYS A 456 21.84 8.11 -8.00
CA LYS A 456 20.92 8.29 -6.86
C LYS A 456 19.48 8.54 -7.35
N PRO A 457 18.45 7.87 -6.80
CA PRO A 457 17.07 8.14 -7.19
C PRO A 457 16.67 9.59 -6.90
N SER A 458 15.74 10.10 -7.70
CA SER A 458 15.19 11.45 -7.53
C SER A 458 14.21 11.50 -6.34
N VAL A 459 14.35 12.52 -5.50
CA VAL A 459 13.51 12.75 -4.32
C VAL A 459 13.18 14.24 -4.26
N TYR A 460 12.02 14.58 -3.70
CA TYR A 460 11.67 15.97 -3.43
C TYR A 460 12.46 16.50 -2.23
N GLU A 461 12.76 17.79 -2.27
CA GLU A 461 13.39 18.46 -1.14
C GLU A 461 12.43 18.58 0.05
N SER A 462 13.00 18.62 1.26
CA SER A 462 12.21 18.83 2.47
C SER A 462 11.55 20.21 2.42
N THR A 463 10.26 20.24 2.76
CA THR A 463 9.49 21.46 2.81
C THR A 463 9.92 22.31 4.00
N LYS A 464 10.17 23.61 3.77
CA LYS A 464 10.31 24.57 4.88
C LYS A 464 9.05 24.50 5.75
N PHE A 465 9.22 24.65 7.06
CA PHE A 465 8.12 24.58 8.01
C PHE A 465 8.22 25.69 9.04
N ASN A 466 7.06 26.07 9.56
CA ASN A 466 6.93 26.96 10.70
C ASN A 466 6.48 26.15 11.92
N SER A 467 7.02 26.49 13.09
CA SER A 467 6.67 25.85 14.36
C SER A 467 5.63 26.68 15.11
N PHE A 468 4.64 26.00 15.68
CA PHE A 468 3.54 26.60 16.41
C PHE A 468 3.25 25.84 17.70
N ARG A 469 2.46 26.47 18.57
CA ARG A 469 1.97 25.87 19.81
C ARG A 469 0.49 26.18 20.02
N VAL A 470 -0.29 25.15 20.33
CA VAL A 470 -1.68 25.27 20.79
C VAL A 470 -1.87 24.36 21.99
N GLY A 471 -2.22 24.94 23.14
CA GLY A 471 -2.29 24.20 24.41
C GLY A 471 -0.92 23.59 24.80
N ASN A 472 -0.90 22.27 25.04
CA ASN A 472 0.30 21.50 25.37
C ASN A 472 1.06 20.97 24.13
N LEU A 473 0.54 21.15 22.92
CA LEU A 473 1.12 20.60 21.70
C LEU A 473 1.95 21.64 20.94
N ASN A 474 3.25 21.36 20.80
CA ASN A 474 4.13 22.02 19.84
C ASN A 474 4.12 21.20 18.54
N PHE A 475 3.92 21.84 17.38
CA PHE A 475 3.85 21.15 16.10
C PHE A 475 4.37 22.01 14.95
N ASN A 476 4.68 21.35 13.83
CA ASN A 476 5.19 21.99 12.63
C ASN A 476 4.15 21.94 11.50
N VAL A 477 4.16 22.98 10.66
CA VAL A 477 3.33 23.08 9.46
C VAL A 477 4.17 23.53 8.29
N SER A 478 4.04 22.83 7.17
CA SER A 478 4.77 23.15 5.94
C SER A 478 4.36 24.52 5.39
N SER A 479 5.35 25.33 5.01
CA SER A 479 5.14 26.65 4.43
C SER A 479 4.70 26.52 2.97
N ASN A 480 3.58 27.15 2.60
CA ASN A 480 3.06 27.18 1.23
C ASN A 480 2.82 25.80 0.58
N TYR A 481 2.57 24.77 1.40
CA TYR A 481 2.31 23.42 0.92
C TYR A 481 1.25 22.73 1.80
N PRO A 482 0.23 22.08 1.22
CA PRO A 482 -0.92 21.58 1.98
C PRO A 482 -0.63 20.33 2.83
N PHE A 483 0.43 19.57 2.52
CA PHE A 483 0.81 18.35 3.23
C PHE A 483 2.10 18.55 4.04
N ASN A 484 2.41 17.61 4.94
CA ASN A 484 3.59 17.69 5.79
C ASN A 484 4.76 16.77 5.45
N TYR A 485 4.72 16.15 4.28
CA TYR A 485 5.78 15.34 3.69
C TYR A 485 6.92 14.92 4.63
N ASP A 486 8.09 15.59 4.55
CA ASP A 486 9.28 15.33 5.36
C ASP A 486 9.53 16.43 6.41
N SER A 487 8.48 17.13 6.84
CA SER A 487 8.58 18.13 7.91
C SER A 487 8.93 17.47 9.24
N LYS A 488 9.55 18.23 10.15
CA LYS A 488 9.97 17.72 11.47
C LYS A 488 8.76 17.30 12.30
N LEU A 489 8.84 16.16 13.00
CA LEU A 489 7.75 15.68 13.85
C LEU A 489 7.70 16.45 15.19
N PRO A 490 6.50 16.61 15.80
CA PRO A 490 5.18 16.31 15.23
C PRO A 490 4.77 17.37 14.19
N ALA A 491 4.03 16.96 13.16
CA ALA A 491 3.57 17.85 12.10
C ALA A 491 2.07 17.61 11.81
N ILE A 492 1.31 18.69 11.59
CA ILE A 492 -0.15 18.66 11.33
C ILE A 492 -0.49 19.40 10.04
N SER A 493 -1.19 18.75 9.10
CA SER A 493 -1.41 19.34 7.77
C SER A 493 -2.36 20.54 7.89
N ALA A 494 -2.15 21.58 7.07
CA ALA A 494 -2.88 22.85 7.20
C ALA A 494 -4.42 22.67 7.14
N GLY A 495 -4.89 21.69 6.35
CA GLY A 495 -6.30 21.34 6.27
C GLY A 495 -6.90 20.84 7.59
N TYR A 496 -6.16 20.02 8.34
CA TYR A 496 -6.64 19.49 9.63
C TYR A 496 -6.67 20.59 10.71
N ILE A 497 -5.67 21.47 10.74
CA ILE A 497 -5.68 22.64 11.65
C ILE A 497 -6.92 23.51 11.41
N SER A 498 -7.22 23.78 10.14
CA SER A 498 -8.37 24.59 9.75
C SER A 498 -9.70 23.91 10.11
N GLN A 499 -9.76 22.58 10.02
CA GLN A 499 -10.94 21.80 10.39
C GLN A 499 -11.14 21.76 11.91
N ASP A 500 -10.06 21.53 12.66
CA ASP A 500 -10.08 21.44 14.12
C ASP A 500 -10.51 22.77 14.75
N GLU A 501 -9.97 23.90 14.27
CA GLU A 501 -10.35 25.23 14.75
C GLU A 501 -11.83 25.52 14.51
N LYS A 502 -12.36 25.21 13.32
CA LYS A 502 -13.80 25.37 12.99
C LYS A 502 -14.69 24.57 13.93
N LEU A 503 -14.25 23.38 14.33
CA LEU A 503 -14.96 22.51 15.26
C LEU A 503 -14.73 22.89 16.73
N GLY A 504 -13.87 23.89 17.01
CA GLY A 504 -13.54 24.32 18.36
C GLY A 504 -12.80 23.26 19.17
N ILE A 505 -12.08 22.36 18.50
CA ILE A 505 -11.29 21.28 19.11
C ILE A 505 -9.84 21.36 18.63
N PHE A 506 -8.93 20.66 19.31
CA PHE A 506 -7.55 20.51 18.85
C PHE A 506 -6.90 19.26 19.45
N PRO A 507 -5.95 18.61 18.76
CA PRO A 507 -5.14 17.55 19.34
C PRO A 507 -4.26 18.07 20.48
N GLN A 508 -4.14 17.27 21.53
CA GLN A 508 -3.33 17.52 22.72
C GLN A 508 -2.56 16.25 23.07
N LEU A 509 -1.39 16.43 23.67
CA LEU A 509 -0.59 15.33 24.19
C LEU A 509 -1.31 14.66 25.37
N ILE A 510 -1.25 13.33 25.41
CA ILE A 510 -1.67 12.55 26.59
C ILE A 510 -0.67 12.76 27.74
N ASP A 511 0.61 12.90 27.40
CA ASP A 511 1.71 13.14 28.33
C ASP A 511 2.64 14.21 27.72
N ASP A 512 2.74 15.36 28.40
CA ASP A 512 3.50 16.53 27.94
C ASP A 512 4.99 16.24 27.75
N LYS A 513 5.52 15.20 28.40
CA LYS A 513 6.94 14.83 28.34
C LYS A 513 7.22 13.72 27.34
N ASN A 514 6.19 13.04 26.83
CA ASN A 514 6.38 11.83 26.03
C ASN A 514 5.40 11.72 24.85
N LEU A 515 5.87 12.14 23.66
CA LEU A 515 5.14 12.05 22.40
C LEU A 515 4.62 10.64 22.09
N LYS A 516 5.33 9.60 22.51
CA LYS A 516 4.95 8.20 22.26
C LYS A 516 3.68 7.80 23.01
N LYS A 517 3.38 8.44 24.14
CA LYS A 517 2.14 8.20 24.90
C LYS A 517 0.90 8.61 24.11
N GLY A 518 1.07 9.43 23.06
CA GLY A 518 0.07 9.65 22.04
C GLY A 518 -0.78 10.90 22.23
N PHE A 519 -1.87 10.96 21.47
CA PHE A 519 -2.69 12.15 21.30
C PHE A 519 -4.17 11.86 21.60
N ILE A 520 -4.83 12.87 22.13
CA ILE A 520 -6.29 12.96 22.29
C ILE A 520 -6.77 14.31 21.76
N TRP A 521 -8.02 14.41 21.31
CA TRP A 521 -8.61 15.72 21.02
C TRP A 521 -9.21 16.32 22.30
N LYS A 522 -9.17 17.64 22.42
CA LYS A 522 -9.86 18.41 23.49
C LYS A 522 -10.59 19.61 22.90
N LYS A 523 -11.64 20.08 23.59
CA LYS A 523 -12.27 21.36 23.27
C LYS A 523 -11.34 22.50 23.63
N LEU A 524 -11.22 23.47 22.71
CA LEU A 524 -10.38 24.65 22.88
C LEU A 524 -10.97 25.61 23.91
N ASN A 525 -10.15 26.06 24.85
CA ASN A 525 -10.48 27.20 25.71
C ASN A 525 -10.27 28.55 24.96
N ASN A 526 -10.63 29.67 25.59
CA ASN A 526 -10.55 30.99 24.96
C ASN A 526 -9.13 31.38 24.51
N GLN A 527 -8.10 30.99 25.26
CA GLN A 527 -6.71 31.29 24.93
C GLN A 527 -6.21 30.40 23.78
N GLU A 528 -6.48 29.10 23.85
CA GLU A 528 -6.07 28.14 22.82
C GLU A 528 -6.80 28.42 21.50
N ARG A 529 -8.05 28.89 21.54
CA ARG A 529 -8.78 29.33 20.33
C ARG A 529 -8.10 30.53 19.67
N LYS A 530 -7.60 31.50 20.45
CA LYS A 530 -6.80 32.62 19.91
C LYS A 530 -5.49 32.12 19.29
N GLN A 531 -4.83 31.16 19.93
CA GLN A 531 -3.62 30.51 19.40
C GLN A 531 -3.92 29.81 18.06
N ALA A 532 -4.92 28.93 17.99
CA ALA A 532 -5.29 28.21 16.77
C ALA A 532 -5.63 29.18 15.62
N LYS A 533 -6.37 30.27 15.90
CA LYS A 533 -6.66 31.31 14.90
C LYS A 533 -5.40 32.03 14.40
N SER A 534 -4.46 32.35 15.28
CA SER A 534 -3.19 32.97 14.89
C SER A 534 -2.36 32.07 13.96
N VAL A 535 -2.41 30.76 14.19
CA VAL A 535 -1.76 29.75 13.34
C VAL A 535 -2.37 29.78 11.94
N ILE A 536 -3.70 29.73 11.83
CA ILE A 536 -4.41 29.78 10.54
C ILE A 536 -4.09 31.08 9.78
N TYR A 537 -4.13 32.23 10.46
CA TYR A 537 -3.78 33.52 9.84
C TYR A 537 -2.35 33.53 9.29
N THR A 538 -1.42 32.87 9.98
CA THR A 538 -0.02 32.78 9.54
C THR A 538 0.16 31.82 8.36
N ILE A 539 -0.58 30.72 8.33
CA ILE A 539 -0.48 29.71 7.25
C ILE A 539 -1.23 30.16 5.99
N ASN A 540 -2.34 30.90 6.15
CA ASN A 540 -3.17 31.36 5.05
C ASN A 540 -3.58 32.85 5.23
N PRO A 541 -2.65 33.80 5.03
CA PRO A 541 -2.86 35.22 5.31
C PRO A 541 -3.95 35.89 4.47
N LEU A 542 -4.46 35.23 3.42
CA LEU A 542 -5.46 35.78 2.50
C LEU A 542 -6.81 35.04 2.50
N GLY A 543 -7.03 34.06 3.38
CA GLY A 543 -8.34 33.39 3.50
C GLY A 543 -8.88 32.83 2.17
N LYS A 544 -8.00 32.29 1.32
CA LYS A 544 -8.36 31.59 0.09
C LYS A 544 -8.15 30.09 0.20
#